data_AF-A0A4R0PM41-F1
#
_entry.id   AF-A0A4R0PM41-F1
#
_cell.length_a   1.000
_cell.length_b   1.000
_cell.length_c   1.000
_cell.angle_alpha   90.00
_cell.angle_beta   90.00
_cell.angle_gamma   90.00
#
_symmetry.space_group_name_H-M   'P 1'
#
loop_
_entity.id
_entity.type
_entity.pdbx_description
1 polymer ?
#
loop_
_entity_poly.entity_id
_entity_poly.type
_entity_poly.pdbx_seq_one_letter_code
_entity_poly.pdbx_strand_id
1 'polypeptide(L)'
;MENSIGLETVRPERLKFDGVMPYISKLQEALKYNEEFFSRNPSITVEELDQSRKISTKWGQQYDVEQMLEHAIVHILRHRRQIKNALIKFNSSANEEK
;
A
#
# COMPACT_ATOMS: atom_id res chain seq x y z
N MET A 1 4.38 8.26 -4.94
CA MET A 1 4.25 8.48 -6.40
C MET A 1 4.32 9.97 -6.72
N GLU A 2 3.82 10.82 -5.84
CA GLU A 2 3.88 12.27 -5.83
C GLU A 2 5.30 12.81 -6.13
N ASN A 3 6.31 12.34 -5.41
CA ASN A 3 7.68 12.80 -5.62
C ASN A 3 8.21 12.50 -7.04
N SER A 4 7.73 11.45 -7.72
CA SER A 4 8.16 11.15 -9.10
C SER A 4 7.50 12.04 -10.14
N ILE A 5 6.44 12.75 -9.78
CA ILE A 5 5.83 13.81 -10.61
C ILE A 5 6.20 15.21 -10.11
N GLY A 6 7.23 15.32 -9.26
CA GLY A 6 7.75 16.60 -8.75
C GLY A 6 6.97 17.22 -7.58
N LEU A 7 6.00 16.49 -7.00
CA LEU A 7 5.30 16.94 -5.80
C LEU A 7 6.09 16.52 -4.55
N GLU A 8 6.59 17.48 -3.79
CA GLU A 8 7.26 17.19 -2.52
C GLU A 8 6.22 16.82 -1.45
N THR A 9 6.29 15.57 -0.97
CA THR A 9 5.43 15.09 0.10
C THR A 9 6.24 14.59 1.29
N VAL A 10 5.71 14.86 2.48
CA VAL A 10 6.28 14.34 3.73
C VAL A 10 5.71 12.95 3.98
N ARG A 11 6.60 11.99 4.26
CA ARG A 11 6.18 10.65 4.64
C ARG A 11 5.43 10.71 5.98
N PRO A 12 4.19 10.18 6.06
CA PRO A 12 3.45 10.17 7.32
C PRO A 12 4.14 9.31 8.39
N GLU A 13 3.97 9.69 9.65
CA GLU A 13 4.48 8.94 10.79
C GLU A 13 3.76 7.58 10.95
N ARG A 14 4.42 6.65 11.66
CA ARG A 14 3.81 5.35 11.97
C ARG A 14 2.86 5.51 13.15
N LEU A 15 1.59 5.18 12.92
CA LEU A 15 0.55 5.23 13.95
C LEU A 15 0.27 3.85 14.53
N LYS A 16 -0.07 3.82 15.83
CA LYS A 16 -0.61 2.65 16.53
C LYS A 16 -1.94 3.04 17.17
N PHE A 17 -2.89 2.11 17.17
CA PHE A 17 -4.22 2.33 17.74
C PHE A 17 -4.62 1.16 18.63
N ASP A 18 -5.41 1.45 19.66
CA ASP A 18 -5.85 0.45 20.64
C ASP A 18 -7.06 -0.36 20.16
N GLY A 19 -7.61 -0.06 18.97
CA GLY A 19 -8.78 -0.71 18.42
C GLY A 19 -8.73 -0.84 16.91
N VAL A 20 -9.56 -1.74 16.37
CA VAL A 20 -9.61 -2.05 14.93
C VAL A 20 -10.22 -0.91 14.09
N MET A 21 -11.18 -0.16 14.65
CA MET A 21 -11.92 0.86 13.90
C MET A 21 -11.02 1.99 13.36
N PRO A 22 -10.10 2.58 14.14
CA PRO A 22 -9.11 3.53 13.61
C PRO A 22 -8.26 2.98 12.46
N TYR A 23 -7.85 1.72 12.51
CA TYR A 23 -7.10 1.09 11.42
C TYR A 23 -7.94 0.99 10.13
N ILE A 24 -9.21 0.60 10.24
CA ILE A 24 -10.13 0.55 9.09
C ILE A 24 -10.28 1.94 8.47
N SER A 25 -10.52 2.96 9.30
CA SER A 25 -10.64 4.35 8.85
C SER A 25 -9.37 4.83 8.13
N LYS A 26 -8.17 4.55 8.66
CA LYS A 26 -6.91 4.92 8.00
C LYS A 26 -6.67 4.19 6.68
N LEU A 27 -7.12 2.94 6.54
CA LEU A 27 -7.05 2.24 5.26
C LEU A 27 -8.01 2.88 4.23
N GLN A 28 -9.21 3.27 4.63
CA GLN A 28 -10.16 3.96 3.75
C GLN A 28 -9.64 5.33 3.32
N GLU A 29 -9.07 6.11 4.24
CA GLU A 29 -8.40 7.38 3.91
C GLU A 29 -7.28 7.17 2.88
N ALA A 30 -6.43 6.15 3.07
CA ALA A 30 -5.35 5.86 2.13
C ALA A 30 -5.87 5.48 0.73
N LEU A 31 -6.94 4.67 0.64
CA LEU A 31 -7.56 4.32 -0.65
C LEU A 31 -8.15 5.54 -1.35
N LYS A 32 -8.95 6.34 -0.62
CA LYS A 32 -9.56 7.57 -1.15
C LYS A 32 -8.51 8.56 -1.64
N TYR A 33 -7.42 8.73 -0.89
CA TYR A 33 -6.32 9.58 -1.31
C TYR A 33 -5.70 9.14 -2.65
N ASN A 34 -5.55 7.83 -2.88
CA ASN A 34 -5.06 7.32 -4.16
C ASN A 34 -6.05 7.61 -5.30
N GLU A 35 -7.36 7.41 -5.10
CA GLU A 35 -8.39 7.76 -6.10
C GLU A 35 -8.36 9.26 -6.45
N GLU A 36 -8.24 10.12 -5.44
CA GLU A 36 -8.14 11.57 -5.62
C GLU A 36 -6.82 11.98 -6.28
N PHE A 37 -5.73 11.25 -6.04
CA PHE A 37 -4.45 11.48 -6.69
C PHE A 37 -4.57 11.29 -8.21
N PHE A 38 -5.14 10.17 -8.68
CA PHE A 38 -5.31 9.94 -10.12
C PHE A 38 -6.33 10.89 -10.74
N SER A 39 -7.41 11.19 -10.02
CA SER A 39 -8.42 12.14 -10.49
C SER A 39 -7.86 13.54 -10.71
N ARG A 40 -6.90 13.98 -9.87
CA ARG A 40 -6.21 15.28 -10.00
C ARG A 40 -5.07 15.27 -11.00
N ASN A 41 -4.55 14.10 -11.38
CA ASN A 41 -3.41 13.96 -12.29
C ASN A 41 -3.77 13.06 -13.49
N PRO A 42 -4.78 13.42 -14.30
CA PRO A 42 -5.28 12.56 -15.37
C PRO A 42 -4.27 12.32 -16.49
N SER A 43 -3.29 13.21 -16.65
CA SER A 43 -2.22 13.12 -17.66
C SER A 43 -0.94 12.45 -17.14
N ILE A 44 -0.98 11.80 -15.98
CA ILE A 44 0.19 11.12 -15.44
C ILE A 44 0.67 10.02 -16.40
N THR A 45 1.98 9.95 -16.61
CA THR A 45 2.60 8.84 -17.35
C THR A 45 2.54 7.58 -16.49
N VAL A 46 1.69 6.63 -16.88
CA VAL A 46 1.46 5.38 -16.14
C VAL A 46 2.55 4.35 -16.43
N GLU A 47 2.87 4.18 -17.71
CA GLU A 47 3.95 3.34 -18.22
C GLU A 47 5.13 4.23 -18.63
N GLU A 48 6.32 3.99 -18.06
CA GLU A 48 7.54 4.74 -18.38
C GLU A 48 8.63 3.78 -18.84
N LEU A 49 9.17 4.01 -20.05
CA LEU A 49 10.19 3.15 -20.64
C LEU A 49 11.61 3.64 -20.29
N ASP A 50 11.78 4.94 -20.06
CA ASP A 50 13.05 5.50 -19.65
C ASP A 50 13.31 5.19 -18.18
N GLN A 51 14.27 4.31 -17.96
CA GLN A 51 14.70 3.86 -16.64
C GLN A 51 15.11 5.03 -15.73
N SER A 52 15.69 6.11 -16.27
CA SER A 52 16.09 7.28 -15.49
C SER A 52 14.92 8.08 -14.92
N ARG A 53 13.72 7.90 -15.50
CA ARG A 53 12.48 8.58 -15.11
C ARG A 53 11.59 7.73 -14.21
N LYS A 54 11.96 6.48 -13.95
CA LYS A 54 11.23 5.57 -13.06
C LYS A 54 11.37 5.94 -11.58
N ILE A 55 10.38 5.51 -10.80
CA ILE A 55 10.36 5.66 -9.35
C ILE A 55 11.46 4.78 -8.75
N SER A 56 12.48 5.41 -8.17
CA SER A 56 13.52 4.73 -7.41
C SER A 56 13.04 4.40 -6.00
N THR A 57 13.02 3.11 -5.66
CA THR A 57 12.60 2.66 -4.33
C THR A 57 13.79 2.49 -3.39
N LYS A 58 13.52 2.57 -2.08
CA LYS A 58 14.56 2.36 -1.06
C LYS A 58 15.10 0.92 -1.01
N TRP A 59 14.44 -0.03 -1.65
CA TRP A 59 14.86 -1.43 -1.72
C TRP A 59 15.58 -1.76 -3.05
N GLY A 60 16.01 -0.75 -3.80
CA GLY A 60 16.92 -0.88 -4.93
C GLY A 60 16.26 -1.16 -6.29
N GLN A 61 14.96 -1.47 -6.31
CA GLN A 61 14.22 -1.67 -7.55
C GLN A 61 13.64 -0.35 -8.06
N GLN A 62 13.50 -0.24 -9.37
CA GLN A 62 12.81 0.87 -10.03
C GLN A 62 11.52 0.39 -10.67
N TYR A 63 10.49 1.24 -10.60
CA TYR A 63 9.15 0.94 -11.09
C TYR A 63 8.57 2.15 -11.81
N ASP A 64 7.74 1.91 -12.82
CA ASP A 64 6.77 2.91 -13.27
C ASP A 64 5.54 2.93 -12.33
N VAL A 65 4.55 3.77 -12.66
CA VAL A 65 3.36 3.94 -11.84
C VAL A 65 2.49 2.68 -11.87
N GLU A 66 2.35 2.03 -13.03
CA GLU A 66 1.59 0.78 -13.17
C GLU A 66 2.14 -0.31 -12.25
N GLN A 67 3.45 -0.56 -12.34
CA GLN A 67 4.12 -1.59 -11.55
C GLN A 67 4.03 -1.30 -10.04
N MET A 68 4.10 -0.03 -9.64
CA MET A 68 3.94 0.37 -8.24
C MET A 68 2.51 0.13 -7.74
N LEU A 69 1.50 0.37 -8.57
CA LEU A 69 0.10 0.06 -8.25
C LEU A 69 -0.14 -1.44 -8.13
N GLU A 70 0.39 -2.22 -9.07
CA GLU A 70 0.32 -3.69 -9.00
C GLU A 70 0.96 -4.18 -7.70
N HIS A 71 2.17 -3.68 -7.37
CA HIS A 71 2.84 -3.98 -6.11
C HIS A 71 1.97 -3.66 -4.89
N ALA A 72 1.34 -2.48 -4.86
CA ALA A 72 0.47 -2.09 -3.76
C ALA A 72 -0.73 -3.03 -3.59
N ILE A 73 -1.38 -3.42 -4.68
CA ILE A 73 -2.53 -4.34 -4.67
C ILE A 73 -2.10 -5.72 -4.16
N VAL A 74 -1.04 -6.31 -4.72
CA VAL A 74 -0.57 -7.63 -4.28
C VAL A 74 -0.09 -7.61 -2.83
N HIS A 75 0.46 -6.49 -2.35
CA HIS A 75 0.88 -6.33 -0.96
C HIS A 75 -0.31 -6.36 0.02
N ILE A 76 -1.42 -5.69 -0.31
CA ILE A 76 -2.67 -5.76 0.48
C ILE A 76 -3.21 -7.20 0.50
N LEU A 77 -3.27 -7.87 -0.65
CA LEU A 77 -3.74 -9.25 -0.75
C LEU A 77 -2.86 -10.23 0.06
N ARG A 78 -1.54 -10.03 0.02
CA ARG A 78 -0.58 -10.80 0.83
C ARG A 78 -0.86 -10.63 2.31
N HIS A 79 -1.06 -9.41 2.80
CA HIS A 79 -1.36 -9.17 4.21
C HIS A 79 -2.71 -9.73 4.63
N ARG A 80 -3.74 -9.61 3.79
CA ARG A 80 -5.04 -10.27 4.03
C ARG A 80 -4.88 -11.77 4.23
N ARG A 81 -4.09 -12.44 3.38
CA ARG A 81 -3.77 -13.88 3.53
C ARG A 81 -3.01 -14.17 4.81
N GLN A 82 -2.03 -13.35 5.18
CA GLN A 82 -1.28 -13.51 6.43
C GLN A 82 -2.19 -13.41 7.65
N ILE A 83 -3.09 -12.42 7.70
CA ILE A 83 -4.07 -12.26 8.78
C ILE A 83 -5.00 -13.47 8.84
N LYS A 84 -5.54 -13.92 7.69
CA LYS A 84 -6.37 -15.13 7.62
C LYS A 84 -5.65 -16.36 8.20
N ASN A 85 -4.40 -16.56 7.82
CA ASN A 85 -3.61 -17.68 8.31
C ASN A 85 -3.31 -17.58 9.82
N ALA A 86 -3.08 -16.37 10.33
CA ALA A 86 -2.90 -16.15 11.76
C ALA A 86 -4.18 -16.50 12.54
N LEU A 87 -5.34 -16.04 12.08
CA LEU A 87 -6.64 -16.37 12.70
C LEU A 87 -6.92 -17.88 12.71
N ILE A 88 -6.62 -18.58 11.62
CA ILE A 88 -6.75 -20.05 11.57
C ILE A 88 -5.87 -20.69 12.65
N LYS A 89 -4.60 -20.29 12.75
CA LYS A 89 -3.68 -20.84 13.76
C LYS A 89 -4.17 -20.60 15.18
N PHE A 90 -4.63 -19.38 15.49
CA PHE A 90 -5.16 -19.05 16.81
C PHE A 90 -6.42 -19.86 17.17
N ASN A 91 -7.32 -20.07 16.20
CA ASN A 91 -8.53 -20.86 16.42
C ASN A 91 -8.24 -22.36 16.54
N SER A 92 -7.25 -22.89 15.82
CA SER A 92 -6.81 -24.28 15.94
C SER A 92 -6.16 -24.56 17.30
N SER A 93 -5.25 -23.69 17.77
CA SER A 93 -4.62 -23.84 19.08
C SER A 93 -5.62 -23.77 20.25
N ALA A 94 -6.66 -22.94 20.13
CA ALA A 94 -7.71 -22.84 21.15
C ALA A 94 -8.62 -24.09 21.25
N ASN A 95 -8.66 -24.93 20.22
CA ASN A 95 -9.45 -26.16 20.20
C ASN A 95 -8.66 -27.41 20.66
N GLU A 96 -7.33 -27.36 20.66
CA GLU A 96 -6.48 -28.45 21.16
C GLU A 96 -6.28 -28.42 22.69
N GLU A 97 -6.59 -27.28 23.34
CA GLU A 97 -6.52 -27.08 24.79
C GLU A 97 -7.85 -27.36 25.53
N LYS A 98 -8.87 -27.89 24.84
CA LYS A 98 -10.15 -28.33 25.41
C LYS A 98 -10.30 -29.83 25.32
#